data_AF-A0A7V8NF71-F1
#
_entry.id   AF-A0A7V8NF71-F1
#
_cell.length_a   1.000
_cell.length_b   1.000
_cell.length_c   1.000
_cell.angle_alpha   90.00
_cell.angle_beta   90.00
_cell.angle_gamma   90.00
#
_symmetry.space_group_name_H-M   'P 1'
#
loop_
_entity.id
_entity.type
_entity.pdbx_description
1 polymer ?
#
loop_
_entity_poly.entity_id
_entity_poly.type
_entity_poly.pdbx_seq_one_letter_code
_entity_poly.pdbx_strand_id
1 'polypeptide(L)'
;MDSPVPRGAAPATSPGTTRLTVLSGPSGVGKSTVVAHMRTVHPEVWLSVSATTRAPRPGERHGVQYFFVSDEEFDKLIANGDLLEWAEFAGNRYGTPRRAVREHLERGEPVLLEIDLQGARLVRESMPEAHLVFLAPPSWAELVRRLTGRGTEPPEVVERRLEVARQELAAGAEFDTTLVNTSVEEVSAELLALMRIDGSE
;
A
#
# COMPACT_ATOMS: atom_id res chain seq x y z
N MET A 1 50.23 -2.85 -6.69
CA MET A 1 49.38 -3.91 -6.11
C MET A 1 49.51 -3.72 -4.61
N ASP A 2 48.53 -3.25 -3.85
CA ASP A 2 47.08 -3.21 -4.00
C ASP A 2 46.58 -2.12 -3.03
N SER A 3 45.82 -1.13 -3.49
CA SER A 3 45.24 -0.11 -2.61
C SER A 3 43.84 -0.56 -2.20
N PRO A 4 43.49 -0.60 -0.91
CA PRO A 4 42.14 -0.98 -0.51
C PRO A 4 41.18 0.17 -0.85
N VAL A 5 40.22 -0.13 -1.71
CA VAL A 5 39.06 0.71 -2.00
C VAL A 5 38.23 0.84 -0.72
N PRO A 6 37.86 2.05 -0.26
CA PRO A 6 36.94 2.19 0.86
C PRO A 6 35.56 1.74 0.38
N ARG A 7 35.04 0.67 0.98
CA ARG A 7 33.64 0.26 0.82
C ARG A 7 32.78 1.37 1.39
N GLY A 8 32.03 2.04 0.52
CA GLY A 8 31.01 3.01 0.93
C GLY A 8 30.04 2.34 1.88
N ALA A 9 30.01 2.81 3.13
CA ALA A 9 28.98 2.44 4.08
C ALA A 9 27.64 2.94 3.53
N ALA A 10 26.64 2.06 3.48
CA ALA A 10 25.26 2.46 3.28
C ALA A 10 24.90 3.52 4.35
N PRO A 11 24.15 4.57 4.02
CA PRO A 11 23.80 5.59 5.00
C PRO A 11 23.00 4.95 6.13
N ALA A 12 23.53 5.02 7.34
CA ALA A 12 22.83 4.63 8.55
C ALA A 12 21.59 5.52 8.68
N THR A 13 20.40 4.92 8.62
CA THR A 13 19.14 5.62 8.90
C THR A 13 19.15 6.09 10.34
N SER A 14 19.17 7.40 10.56
CA SER A 14 19.09 8.01 11.89
C SER A 14 17.84 7.50 12.63
N PRO A 15 17.94 7.17 13.93
CA PRO A 15 16.77 6.84 14.74
C PRO A 15 15.93 8.12 14.88
N GLY A 16 14.74 8.16 14.28
CA GLY A 16 13.79 9.27 14.39
C GLY A 16 13.11 9.72 13.10
N THR A 17 13.52 9.26 11.91
CA THR A 17 12.77 9.55 10.68
C THR A 17 11.64 8.55 10.51
N THR A 18 10.39 9.01 10.55
CA THR A 18 9.24 8.23 10.11
C THR A 18 9.43 7.85 8.64
N ARG A 19 9.18 6.58 8.34
CA ARG A 19 9.35 6.02 7.00
C ARG A 19 7.98 5.71 6.43
N LEU A 20 7.80 6.02 5.16
CA LEU A 20 6.61 5.61 4.42
C LEU A 20 6.45 4.09 4.50
N THR A 21 5.31 3.60 4.97
CA THR A 21 4.98 2.17 4.90
C THR A 21 3.95 1.93 3.82
N VAL A 22 4.18 0.93 2.98
CA VAL A 22 3.31 0.54 1.87
C VAL A 22 2.85 -0.88 2.12
N LEU A 23 1.56 -1.07 2.37
CA LEU A 23 0.94 -2.38 2.46
C LEU A 23 0.36 -2.77 1.09
N SER A 24 0.86 -3.87 0.53
CA SER A 24 0.32 -4.48 -0.68
C SER A 24 0.14 -5.98 -0.52
N GLY A 25 -0.37 -6.65 -1.55
CA GLY A 25 -0.69 -8.08 -1.52
C GLY A 25 -1.82 -8.42 -2.48
N PRO A 26 -2.09 -9.70 -2.73
CA PRO A 26 -3.05 -10.12 -3.73
C PRO A 26 -4.46 -9.63 -3.40
N SER A 27 -5.30 -9.54 -4.44
CA SER A 27 -6.72 -9.27 -4.23
C SER A 27 -7.36 -10.34 -3.34
N GLY A 28 -8.26 -9.94 -2.44
CA GLY A 28 -8.93 -10.87 -1.50
C GLY A 28 -8.10 -11.30 -0.28
N VAL A 29 -6.85 -10.85 -0.14
CA VAL A 29 -6.01 -11.21 1.02
C VAL A 29 -6.42 -10.53 2.33
N GLY A 30 -7.26 -9.48 2.28
CA GLY A 30 -7.80 -8.81 3.47
C GLY A 30 -7.07 -7.54 3.93
N LYS A 31 -6.33 -6.86 3.03
CA LYS A 31 -5.63 -5.59 3.31
C LYS A 31 -6.52 -4.57 4.01
N SER A 32 -7.65 -4.23 3.40
CA SER A 32 -8.57 -3.22 3.93
C SER A 32 -9.14 -3.58 5.31
N THR A 33 -9.27 -4.88 5.61
CA THR A 33 -9.70 -5.36 6.94
C THR A 33 -8.62 -5.11 8.00
N VAL A 34 -7.36 -5.45 7.68
CA VAL A 34 -6.19 -5.18 8.55
C VAL A 34 -6.04 -3.68 8.79
N VAL A 35 -6.13 -2.86 7.75
CA VAL A 35 -6.00 -1.40 7.85
C VAL A 35 -7.14 -0.79 8.65
N ALA A 36 -8.39 -1.22 8.43
CA ALA A 36 -9.54 -0.73 9.20
C ALA A 36 -9.44 -1.06 10.69
N HIS A 37 -9.01 -2.28 11.03
CA HIS A 37 -8.76 -2.68 12.41
C HIS A 37 -7.64 -1.84 13.03
N MET A 38 -6.48 -1.76 12.36
CA MET A 38 -5.34 -0.98 12.81
C MET A 38 -5.71 0.48 13.11
N ARG A 39 -6.47 1.14 12.24
CA ARG A 39 -6.89 2.55 12.43
C ARG A 39 -7.91 2.75 13.55
N THR A 40 -8.60 1.70 13.96
CA THR A 40 -9.51 1.73 15.11
C THR A 40 -8.72 1.75 16.41
N VAL A 41 -7.59 1.04 16.45
CA VAL A 41 -6.70 0.94 17.61
C VAL A 41 -5.70 2.11 17.66
N HIS A 42 -5.18 2.54 16.51
CA HIS A 42 -4.17 3.60 16.37
C HIS A 42 -4.64 4.67 15.37
N PRO A 43 -5.52 5.60 15.80
CA PRO A 43 -6.05 6.66 14.95
C PRO A 43 -5.00 7.71 14.52
N GLU A 44 -3.83 7.74 15.16
CA GLU A 44 -2.67 8.55 14.81
C GLU A 44 -2.00 8.10 13.49
N VAL A 45 -2.24 6.86 13.04
CA VAL A 45 -1.75 6.41 11.74
C VAL A 45 -2.50 7.13 10.63
N TRP A 46 -1.77 7.93 9.87
CA TRP A 46 -2.32 8.57 8.69
C TRP A 46 -2.32 7.58 7.52
N LEU A 47 -3.52 7.12 7.16
CA LEU A 47 -3.76 6.41 5.90
C LEU A 47 -3.87 7.43 4.77
N SER A 48 -3.01 7.30 3.77
CA SER A 48 -2.97 8.23 2.65
C SER A 48 -4.28 8.26 1.88
N VAL A 49 -4.70 9.48 1.52
CA VAL A 49 -5.91 9.74 0.74
C VAL A 49 -5.51 9.92 -0.71
N SER A 50 -5.90 8.99 -1.58
CA SER A 50 -5.59 9.05 -3.01
C SER A 50 -6.38 10.13 -3.74
N ALA A 51 -5.82 10.69 -4.80
CA ALA A 51 -6.57 11.44 -5.80
C ALA A 51 -7.30 10.48 -6.73
N THR A 52 -8.49 10.87 -7.22
CA THR A 52 -9.23 10.10 -8.22
C THR A 52 -10.04 10.98 -9.16
N THR A 53 -10.18 10.53 -10.41
CA THR A 53 -11.07 11.14 -11.41
C THR A 53 -12.52 10.63 -11.30
N ARG A 54 -12.77 9.61 -10.47
CA ARG A 54 -14.11 9.10 -10.22
C ARG A 54 -14.96 10.16 -9.51
N ALA A 55 -16.22 10.31 -9.91
CA ALA A 55 -17.17 11.13 -9.15
C ALA A 55 -17.40 10.58 -7.72
N PRO A 56 -17.59 11.45 -6.71
CA PRO A 56 -17.91 11.03 -5.35
C PRO A 56 -19.25 10.27 -5.30
N ARG A 57 -19.29 9.19 -4.52
CA ARG A 57 -20.54 8.48 -4.17
C ARG A 57 -21.28 9.24 -3.08
N PRO A 58 -22.60 9.02 -2.92
CA PRO A 58 -23.36 9.60 -1.81
C PRO A 58 -22.69 9.33 -0.45
N GLY A 59 -22.39 10.40 0.29
CA GLY A 59 -21.72 10.33 1.59
C GLY A 59 -20.20 10.43 1.57
N GLU A 60 -19.55 10.31 0.40
CA GLU A 60 -18.10 10.59 0.27
C GLU A 60 -17.83 12.10 0.31
N ARG A 61 -16.72 12.49 0.95
CA ARG A 61 -16.27 13.88 1.09
C ARG A 61 -14.86 14.02 0.55
N HIS A 62 -14.65 15.08 -0.21
CA HIS A 62 -13.34 15.44 -0.76
C HIS A 62 -12.31 15.62 0.37
N GLY A 63 -11.13 15.02 0.22
CA GLY A 63 -10.05 15.04 1.21
C GLY A 63 -10.26 14.10 2.40
N VAL A 64 -11.37 13.34 2.44
CA VAL A 64 -11.62 12.32 3.49
C VAL A 64 -11.46 10.91 2.93
N GLN A 65 -12.22 10.57 1.87
CA GLN A 65 -12.07 9.28 1.20
C GLN A 65 -11.11 9.36 0.03
N TYR A 66 -11.24 10.42 -0.77
CA TYR A 66 -10.39 10.72 -1.93
C TYR A 66 -10.29 12.22 -2.14
N PHE A 67 -9.23 12.67 -2.80
CA PHE A 67 -9.23 13.95 -3.50
C PHE A 67 -9.88 13.75 -4.87
N PHE A 68 -11.16 14.08 -4.96
CA PHE A 68 -11.90 14.05 -6.23
C PHE A 68 -11.45 15.21 -7.11
N VAL A 69 -10.83 14.91 -8.26
CA VAL A 69 -10.25 15.88 -9.19
C VAL A 69 -10.78 15.62 -10.60
N SER A 70 -10.73 16.61 -11.49
CA SER A 70 -11.06 16.41 -12.91
C SER A 70 -9.98 15.61 -13.63
N ASP A 71 -10.29 15.11 -14.83
CA ASP A 71 -9.31 14.44 -15.67
C ASP A 71 -8.14 15.37 -16.04
N GLU A 72 -8.42 16.65 -16.33
CA GLU A 72 -7.39 17.65 -16.65
C GLU A 72 -6.54 18.02 -15.44
N GLU A 73 -7.12 18.00 -14.24
CA GLU A 73 -6.35 18.19 -13.00
C GLU A 73 -5.45 16.99 -12.74
N PHE A 74 -5.93 15.76 -12.96
CA PHE A 74 -5.13 14.56 -12.83
C PHE A 74 -3.96 14.53 -13.84
N ASP A 75 -4.18 14.97 -15.08
CA ASP A 75 -3.13 15.11 -16.09
C ASP A 75 -2.01 16.04 -15.62
N LYS A 76 -2.36 17.16 -14.97
CA LYS A 76 -1.37 18.08 -14.39
C LYS A 76 -0.57 17.41 -13.27
N LEU A 77 -1.23 16.64 -12.40
CA LEU A 77 -0.55 15.91 -11.32
C LEU A 77 0.48 14.92 -11.87
N ILE A 78 0.14 14.21 -12.95
CA ILE A 78 1.08 13.32 -13.65
C ILE A 78 2.23 14.13 -14.26
N ALA A 79 1.92 15.16 -15.05
CA ALA A 79 2.91 15.94 -15.79
C ALA A 79 3.94 16.63 -14.89
N ASN A 80 3.53 17.03 -13.68
CA ASN A 80 4.39 17.68 -12.70
C ASN A 80 5.18 16.69 -11.82
N GLY A 81 4.92 15.38 -11.90
CA GLY A 81 5.51 14.39 -11.00
C GLY A 81 4.97 14.47 -9.55
N ASP A 82 3.76 14.99 -9.39
CA ASP A 82 3.11 15.22 -8.08
C ASP A 82 2.49 13.95 -7.48
N LEU A 83 2.59 12.81 -8.18
CA LEU A 83 2.12 11.50 -7.71
C LEU A 83 3.30 10.57 -7.40
N LEU A 84 3.19 9.78 -6.33
CA LEU A 84 4.14 8.69 -6.03
C LEU A 84 3.90 7.48 -6.92
N GLU A 85 2.63 7.22 -7.22
CA GLU A 85 2.13 6.15 -8.07
C GLU A 85 0.78 6.59 -8.63
N TRP A 86 0.39 5.99 -9.75
CA TRP A 86 -0.97 6.08 -10.25
C TRP A 86 -1.30 4.89 -11.16
N ALA A 87 -2.58 4.57 -11.25
CA ALA A 87 -3.11 3.53 -12.11
C ALA A 87 -4.53 3.87 -12.59
N GLU A 88 -4.97 3.20 -13.65
CA GLU A 88 -6.35 3.23 -14.10
C GLU A 88 -7.09 1.97 -13.63
N PHE A 89 -8.25 2.16 -13.01
CA PHE A 89 -9.13 1.09 -12.58
C PHE A 89 -10.59 1.40 -12.95
N ALA A 90 -11.19 0.49 -13.70
CA ALA A 90 -12.57 0.59 -14.19
C ALA A 90 -12.85 1.96 -14.86
N GLY A 91 -11.94 2.42 -15.72
CA GLY A 91 -12.06 3.68 -16.47
C GLY A 91 -11.88 4.96 -15.65
N ASN A 92 -11.46 4.85 -14.37
CA ASN A 92 -11.14 6.00 -13.54
C ASN A 92 -9.67 5.91 -13.11
N ARG A 93 -9.03 7.06 -12.91
CA ARG A 93 -7.64 7.12 -12.47
C ARG A 93 -7.56 7.31 -10.97
N TYR A 94 -6.55 6.71 -10.37
CA TYR A 94 -6.25 6.78 -8.95
C TYR A 94 -4.75 7.01 -8.79
N GLY A 95 -4.34 7.83 -7.81
CA GLY A 95 -2.93 8.01 -7.53
C GLY A 95 -2.68 8.65 -6.18
N THR A 96 -1.49 8.44 -5.64
CA THR A 96 -1.12 8.91 -4.31
C THR A 96 -0.41 10.28 -4.38
N PRO A 97 -1.00 11.37 -3.83
CA PRO A 97 -0.39 12.69 -3.86
C PRO A 97 0.92 12.75 -3.07
N ARG A 98 2.04 12.98 -3.77
CA ARG A 98 3.39 13.05 -3.20
C ARG A 98 3.51 14.10 -2.11
N ARG A 99 2.92 15.28 -2.33
CA ARG A 99 2.99 16.40 -1.40
C ARG A 99 2.36 16.05 -0.05
N ALA A 100 1.16 15.48 -0.05
CA ALA A 100 0.48 15.09 1.19
C ALA A 100 1.32 14.06 1.97
N VAL A 101 1.84 13.03 1.30
CA VAL A 101 2.71 12.03 1.94
C VAL A 101 3.93 12.67 2.58
N ARG A 102 4.63 13.56 1.85
CA ARG A 102 5.82 14.25 2.38
C ARG A 102 5.49 15.13 3.58
N GLU A 103 4.43 15.93 3.50
CA GLU A 103 4.02 16.82 4.60
C GLU A 103 3.72 16.04 5.89
N HIS A 104 3.08 14.87 5.80
CA HIS A 104 2.84 14.02 6.96
C HIS A 104 4.13 13.39 7.52
N LEU A 105 5.01 12.89 6.66
CA LEU A 105 6.31 12.35 7.07
C LEU A 105 7.20 13.40 7.73
N GLU A 106 7.25 14.63 7.19
CA GLU A 106 8.02 15.75 7.74
C GLU A 106 7.53 16.18 9.13
N ARG A 107 6.25 15.96 9.43
CA ARG A 107 5.68 16.16 10.78
C ARG A 107 5.98 15.02 11.74
N GLY A 108 6.67 13.97 11.31
CA GLY A 108 6.94 12.79 12.12
C GLY A 108 5.69 11.90 12.32
N GLU A 109 4.68 12.02 11.46
CA GLU A 109 3.48 11.19 11.56
C GLU A 109 3.71 9.83 10.89
N PRO A 110 3.18 8.73 11.44
CA PRO A 110 3.22 7.43 10.78
C PRO A 110 2.33 7.44 9.53
N VAL A 111 2.91 7.14 8.37
CA VAL A 111 2.20 7.15 7.09
C VAL A 111 2.07 5.75 6.51
N LEU A 112 0.83 5.36 6.20
CA LEU A 112 0.50 4.09 5.53
C LEU A 112 -0.14 4.34 4.16
N LEU A 113 0.32 3.62 3.14
CA LEU A 113 -0.34 3.47 1.84
C LEU A 113 -0.90 2.05 1.74
N GLU A 114 -2.17 1.93 1.37
CA GLU A 114 -2.79 0.65 0.98
C GLU A 114 -3.02 0.66 -0.54
N ILE A 115 -2.14 -0.01 -1.29
CA ILE A 115 -2.15 0.00 -2.76
C ILE A 115 -1.89 -1.40 -3.33
N ASP A 116 -2.16 -1.57 -4.63
CA ASP A 116 -1.85 -2.82 -5.32
C ASP A 116 -0.35 -2.97 -5.61
N LEU A 117 0.02 -4.09 -6.25
CA LEU A 117 1.42 -4.41 -6.51
C LEU A 117 2.07 -3.47 -7.54
N GLN A 118 1.30 -2.99 -8.51
CA GLN A 118 1.79 -2.05 -9.51
C GLN A 118 2.11 -0.71 -8.82
N GLY A 119 1.19 -0.22 -7.99
CA GLY A 119 1.40 0.97 -7.18
C GLY A 119 2.64 0.81 -6.27
N ALA A 120 2.80 -0.34 -5.61
CA ALA A 120 3.96 -0.58 -4.75
C ALA A 120 5.29 -0.49 -5.52
N ARG A 121 5.37 -1.05 -6.74
CA ARG A 121 6.55 -0.94 -7.61
C ARG A 121 6.86 0.51 -7.99
N LEU A 122 5.82 1.28 -8.37
CA LEU A 122 5.97 2.71 -8.67
C LEU A 122 6.43 3.50 -7.44
N VAL A 123 5.93 3.18 -6.24
CA VAL A 123 6.43 3.80 -4.99
C VAL A 123 7.88 3.42 -4.74
N ARG A 124 8.30 2.18 -4.98
CA ARG A 124 9.71 1.77 -4.84
C ARG A 124 10.63 2.58 -5.75
N GLU A 125 10.21 2.88 -6.97
CA GLU A 125 10.96 3.72 -7.90
C GLU A 125 10.96 5.19 -7.46
N SER A 126 9.83 5.69 -6.98
CA SER A 126 9.61 7.12 -6.70
C SER A 126 10.03 7.57 -5.30
N MET A 127 10.18 6.62 -4.38
CA MET A 127 10.58 6.77 -2.97
C MET A 127 11.27 5.49 -2.47
N PRO A 128 12.52 5.21 -2.88
CA PRO A 128 13.23 3.96 -2.59
C PRO A 128 13.39 3.62 -1.10
N GLU A 129 13.37 4.64 -0.25
CA GLU A 129 13.46 4.52 1.21
C GLU A 129 12.19 3.95 1.86
N ALA A 130 11.06 3.86 1.15
CA ALA A 130 9.81 3.31 1.68
C ALA A 130 9.97 1.86 2.18
N HIS A 131 9.22 1.50 3.22
CA HIS A 131 9.04 0.11 3.67
C HIS A 131 7.91 -0.52 2.88
N LEU A 132 8.22 -1.48 2.02
CA LEU A 132 7.20 -2.26 1.32
C LEU A 132 6.91 -3.53 2.11
N VAL A 133 5.66 -3.68 2.52
CA VAL A 133 5.14 -4.83 3.27
C VAL A 133 4.14 -5.58 2.40
N PHE A 134 4.41 -6.86 2.17
CA PHE A 134 3.50 -7.77 1.46
C PHE A 134 2.62 -8.51 2.45
N LEU A 135 1.31 -8.47 2.26
CA LEU A 135 0.36 -9.28 3.00
C LEU A 135 0.05 -10.54 2.19
N ALA A 136 0.51 -11.69 2.68
CA ALA A 136 0.27 -12.99 2.08
C ALA A 136 -0.96 -13.68 2.72
N PRO A 137 -1.70 -14.52 1.99
CA PRO A 137 -2.72 -15.38 2.60
C PRO A 137 -2.05 -16.49 3.43
N PRO A 138 -2.76 -17.09 4.40
CA PRO A 138 -2.22 -18.19 5.19
C PRO A 138 -2.04 -19.47 4.35
N SER A 139 -2.79 -19.60 3.26
CA SER A 139 -2.59 -20.65 2.26
C SER A 139 -3.23 -20.25 0.93
N TRP A 140 -2.82 -20.93 -0.16
CA TRP A 140 -3.49 -20.83 -1.46
C TRP A 140 -4.98 -21.19 -1.36
N ALA A 141 -5.32 -22.26 -0.63
CA ALA A 141 -6.71 -22.70 -0.48
C ALA A 141 -7.59 -21.64 0.20
N GLU A 142 -7.05 -20.93 1.19
CA GLU A 142 -7.75 -19.83 1.84
C GLU A 142 -7.97 -18.65 0.89
N LEU A 143 -6.96 -18.31 0.08
CA LEU A 143 -7.10 -17.25 -0.92
C LEU A 143 -8.17 -17.59 -1.96
N VAL A 144 -8.17 -18.83 -2.47
CA VAL A 144 -9.20 -19.34 -3.38
C VAL A 144 -10.59 -19.19 -2.74
N ARG A 145 -10.76 -19.63 -1.50
CA ARG A 145 -12.03 -19.52 -0.76
C ARG A 145 -12.52 -18.07 -0.68
N ARG A 146 -11.63 -17.11 -0.40
CA ARG A 146 -11.99 -15.68 -0.33
C ARG A 146 -12.33 -15.09 -1.69
N LEU A 147 -11.62 -15.50 -2.74
CA LEU A 147 -11.87 -15.05 -4.11
C LEU A 147 -13.18 -15.60 -4.68
N THR A 148 -13.57 -16.83 -4.34
CA THR A 148 -14.77 -17.50 -4.86
C THR A 148 -16.01 -17.38 -3.97
N GLY A 149 -15.85 -16.93 -2.72
CA GLY A 149 -16.90 -16.97 -1.68
C GLY A 149 -18.20 -16.21 -1.99
N ARG A 150 -18.23 -15.35 -3.02
CA ARG A 150 -19.49 -14.72 -3.47
C ARG A 150 -20.35 -15.62 -4.35
N GLY A 151 -19.80 -16.66 -4.97
CA GLY A 151 -20.54 -17.69 -5.72
C GLY A 151 -21.33 -17.22 -6.94
N THR A 152 -21.22 -15.94 -7.32
CA THR A 152 -22.01 -15.31 -8.39
C THR A 152 -21.24 -15.12 -9.70
N GLU A 153 -19.96 -15.45 -9.72
CA GLU A 153 -19.09 -15.22 -10.88
C GLU A 153 -18.99 -16.48 -11.76
N PRO A 154 -19.00 -16.33 -13.10
CA PRO A 154 -18.76 -17.44 -14.02
C PRO A 154 -17.41 -18.13 -13.76
N PRO A 155 -17.29 -19.45 -14.00
CA PRO A 155 -16.05 -20.20 -13.76
C PRO A 155 -14.81 -19.60 -14.44
N GLU A 156 -14.97 -19.09 -15.67
CA GLU A 156 -13.92 -18.43 -16.45
C GLU A 156 -13.38 -17.13 -15.79
N VAL A 157 -14.26 -16.38 -15.12
CA VAL A 157 -13.87 -15.18 -14.36
C VAL A 157 -13.08 -15.58 -13.12
N VAL A 158 -13.53 -16.62 -12.43
CA VAL A 158 -12.82 -17.17 -11.26
C VAL A 158 -11.42 -17.63 -11.66
N GLU A 159 -11.29 -18.42 -12.72
CA GLU A 159 -10.00 -18.91 -13.19
C GLU A 159 -9.04 -17.77 -13.52
N ARG A 160 -9.52 -16.73 -14.23
CA ARG A 160 -8.72 -15.54 -14.51
C ARG A 160 -8.25 -14.84 -13.24
N ARG A 161 -9.12 -14.69 -12.23
CA ARG A 161 -8.75 -14.08 -10.94
C ARG A 161 -7.72 -14.92 -10.18
N LEU A 162 -7.84 -16.24 -10.22
CA LEU A 162 -6.86 -17.14 -9.61
C LEU A 162 -5.50 -17.05 -10.30
N GLU A 163 -5.46 -16.95 -11.63
CA GLU A 163 -4.22 -16.80 -12.36
C GLU A 163 -3.52 -15.48 -12.02
N VAL A 164 -4.27 -14.37 -11.95
CA VAL A 164 -3.76 -13.09 -11.46
C VAL A 164 -3.23 -13.22 -10.04
N ALA A 165 -3.98 -13.87 -9.14
CA ALA A 165 -3.57 -14.05 -7.75
C ALA A 165 -2.26 -14.85 -7.61
N ARG A 166 -1.99 -15.84 -8.49
CA ARG A 166 -0.70 -16.56 -8.49
C ARG A 166 0.46 -15.65 -8.86
N GLN A 167 0.26 -14.80 -9.86
CA GLN A 167 1.27 -13.83 -10.30
C GLN A 167 1.52 -12.79 -9.20
N GLU A 168 0.46 -12.32 -8.53
CA GLU A 168 0.57 -11.42 -7.38
C GLU A 168 1.30 -12.06 -6.20
N LEU A 169 1.10 -13.36 -5.93
CA LEU A 169 1.84 -14.08 -4.88
C LEU A 169 3.33 -14.20 -5.18
N ALA A 170 3.70 -14.46 -6.44
CA ALA A 170 5.10 -14.58 -6.83
C ALA A 170 5.88 -13.25 -6.64
N ALA A 171 5.19 -12.12 -6.79
CA ALA A 171 5.76 -10.80 -6.59
C ALA A 171 6.02 -10.42 -5.13
N GLY A 172 5.62 -11.25 -4.15
CA GLY A 172 5.94 -11.03 -2.74
C GLY A 172 7.46 -10.94 -2.46
N ALA A 173 8.29 -11.55 -3.31
CA ALA A 173 9.76 -11.45 -3.23
C ALA A 173 10.32 -10.04 -3.50
N GLU A 174 9.51 -9.12 -4.02
CA GLU A 174 9.92 -7.73 -4.29
C GLU A 174 9.80 -6.81 -3.06
N PHE A 175 9.21 -7.31 -1.97
CA PHE A 175 8.89 -6.55 -0.76
C PHE A 175 9.94 -6.75 0.33
N ASP A 176 10.08 -5.76 1.21
CA ASP A 176 11.06 -5.81 2.31
C ASP A 176 10.64 -6.78 3.41
N THR A 177 9.33 -6.97 3.58
CA THR A 177 8.76 -7.80 4.65
C THR A 177 7.48 -8.46 4.16
N THR A 178 7.26 -9.72 4.55
CA THR A 178 6.02 -10.44 4.29
C THR A 178 5.32 -10.76 5.60
N LEU A 179 4.06 -10.34 5.73
CA LEU A 179 3.16 -10.70 6.83
C LEU A 179 2.15 -11.73 6.32
N VAL A 180 1.84 -12.75 7.11
CA VAL A 180 0.88 -13.80 6.74
C VAL A 180 -0.44 -13.54 7.45
N ASN A 181 -1.54 -13.40 6.70
CA ASN A 181 -2.85 -13.05 7.25
C ASN A 181 -3.59 -14.23 7.91
N THR A 182 -3.11 -14.66 9.08
CA THR A 182 -3.74 -15.66 9.96
C THR A 182 -4.73 -15.05 10.94
N SER A 183 -4.40 -13.88 11.50
CA SER A 183 -5.26 -13.07 12.39
C SER A 183 -5.13 -11.61 12.01
N VAL A 184 -6.26 -10.90 12.00
CA VAL A 184 -6.30 -9.46 11.70
C VAL A 184 -5.57 -8.69 12.80
N GLU A 185 -5.77 -9.10 14.06
CA GLU A 185 -5.21 -8.49 15.25
C GLU A 185 -3.69 -8.63 15.29
N GLU A 186 -3.16 -9.85 15.08
CA GLU A 186 -1.73 -10.14 15.04
C GLU A 186 -1.04 -9.36 13.92
N VAL A 187 -1.59 -9.41 12.70
CA VAL A 187 -1.01 -8.69 11.55
C VAL A 187 -1.08 -7.18 11.74
N SER A 188 -2.16 -6.64 12.32
CA SER A 188 -2.22 -5.21 12.65
C SER A 188 -1.12 -4.83 13.63
N ALA A 189 -0.90 -5.62 14.69
CA ALA A 189 0.15 -5.36 15.67
C ALA A 189 1.56 -5.44 15.04
N GLU A 190 1.81 -6.44 14.19
CA GLU A 190 3.09 -6.55 13.48
C GLU A 190 3.30 -5.38 12.51
N LEU A 191 2.27 -4.96 11.77
CA LEU A 191 2.35 -3.81 10.87
C LEU A 191 2.67 -2.51 11.65
N LEU A 192 2.06 -2.30 12.80
CA LEU A 192 2.32 -1.15 13.68
C LEU A 192 3.77 -1.15 14.20
N ALA A 193 4.27 -2.32 14.60
CA ALA A 193 5.66 -2.48 15.02
C ALA A 193 6.65 -2.14 13.89
N LEU A 194 6.35 -2.53 12.65
CA LEU A 194 7.16 -2.12 11.48
C LEU A 194 7.11 -0.61 11.24
N MET A 195 5.99 0.03 11.56
CA MET A 195 5.81 1.48 11.51
C MET A 195 6.47 2.21 12.71
N ARG A 196 7.11 1.48 13.63
CA ARG A 196 7.70 1.99 14.88
C ARG A 196 6.70 2.72 15.76
N ILE A 197 5.46 2.24 15.75
CA ILE A 197 4.44 2.63 16.69
C ILE A 197 4.49 1.58 17.78
N ASP A 198 5.01 1.97 18.94
CA ASP A 198 5.02 1.08 20.09
C ASP A 198 3.57 0.70 20.42
N GLY A 199 3.32 -0.60 20.61
CA GLY A 199 2.06 -1.07 21.15
C GLY A 199 1.85 -0.37 22.48
N SER A 200 0.87 0.52 22.54
CA SER A 200 0.49 1.19 23.77
C SER A 200 0.23 0.14 24.84
N GLU A 201 1.00 0.18 25.93
CA GLU A 201 0.73 -0.55 27.17
C GLU A 201 -0.71 -0.32 27.67
#